data_AF-A0A3C0AAN0-F1
#
_entry.id   AF-A0A3C0AAN0-F1
#
_cell.length_a   1.000
_cell.length_b   1.000
_cell.length_c   1.000
_cell.angle_alpha   90.00
_cell.angle_beta   90.00
_cell.angle_gamma   90.00
#
_symmetry.space_group_name_H-M   'P 1'
#
loop_
_entity.id
_entity.type
_entity.pdbx_description
1 polymer ?
#
loop_
_entity_poly.entity_id
_entity_poly.type
_entity_poly.pdbx_seq_one_letter_code
_entity_poly.pdbx_strand_id
1 'polypeptide(L)'
;TKPLVFDGSELSLNFSTSAAGGIKVEIQDEQGQPLPGFTLADCREQIGNEVDRVVSWKQGSDLKSLSGKPVRLKFVMKDADLYSLQFQK
;
A
#
# COMPACT_ATOMS: atom_id res chain seq x y z
N THR A 1 -3.12 7.83 -6.37
CA THR A 1 -2.28 9.04 -6.18
C THR A 1 -1.82 9.60 -7.52
N LYS A 2 -1.08 10.71 -7.55
CA LYS A 2 -0.19 11.04 -8.69
C LYS A 2 0.92 9.96 -8.79
N PRO A 3 1.52 9.74 -9.97
CA PRO A 3 2.69 8.89 -10.09
C PRO A 3 3.82 9.34 -9.15
N LEU A 4 4.50 8.38 -8.55
CA LEU A 4 5.66 8.59 -7.69
C LEU A 4 6.73 7.55 -7.99
N VAL A 5 7.98 7.95 -7.88
CA VAL A 5 9.13 7.05 -7.88
C VAL A 5 9.62 6.95 -6.45
N PHE A 6 9.96 5.75 -6.02
CA PHE A 6 10.44 5.49 -4.67
C PHE A 6 11.73 4.68 -4.69
N ASP A 7 12.45 4.73 -3.58
CA ASP A 7 13.55 3.83 -3.24
C ASP A 7 13.13 3.06 -1.99
N GLY A 8 13.25 1.73 -2.02
CA GLY A 8 12.81 0.86 -0.93
C GLY A 8 12.36 -0.52 -1.38
N SER A 9 12.10 -1.39 -0.41
CA SER A 9 11.64 -2.76 -0.56
C SER A 9 10.29 -3.03 0.10
N GLU A 10 9.77 -2.15 0.96
CA GLU A 10 8.48 -2.33 1.63
C GLU A 10 7.69 -1.02 1.73
N LEU A 11 6.36 -1.10 1.78
CA LEU A 11 5.46 0.03 2.02
C LEU A 11 4.91 -0.06 3.44
N SER A 12 5.18 0.96 4.27
CA SER A 12 4.62 1.10 5.60
C SER A 12 3.61 2.24 5.71
N LEU A 13 2.61 2.07 6.57
CA LEU A 13 1.54 3.03 6.84
C LEU A 13 1.48 3.40 8.33
N ASN A 14 1.17 4.67 8.59
CA ASN A 14 0.66 5.16 9.86
C ASN A 14 -0.84 5.45 9.70
N PHE A 15 -1.69 4.73 10.42
CA PHE A 15 -3.13 4.79 10.23
C PHE A 15 -3.91 4.41 11.51
N SER A 16 -5.19 4.75 11.53
CA SER A 16 -6.15 4.20 12.48
C SER A 16 -7.43 3.75 11.76
N THR A 17 -8.06 2.67 12.22
CA THR A 17 -9.36 2.20 11.74
C THR A 17 -10.28 1.88 12.92
N SER A 18 -11.59 1.88 12.68
CA SER A 18 -12.50 1.20 13.59
C SER A 18 -12.36 -0.32 13.51
N ALA A 19 -13.04 -1.03 14.42
CA ALA A 19 -13.06 -2.50 14.44
C ALA A 19 -13.73 -3.12 13.18
N ALA A 20 -14.61 -2.39 12.50
CA ALA A 20 -15.28 -2.83 11.27
C ALA A 20 -14.72 -2.11 10.02
N GLY A 21 -13.71 -1.27 10.20
CA GLY A 21 -13.01 -0.55 9.16
C GLY A 21 -11.83 -1.33 8.60
N GLY A 22 -11.12 -0.71 7.67
CA GLY A 22 -9.96 -1.31 7.03
C GLY A 22 -9.37 -0.45 5.93
N ILE A 23 -8.10 -0.72 5.62
CA ILE A 23 -7.37 -0.14 4.50
C ILE A 23 -6.83 -1.26 3.61
N LYS A 24 -7.03 -1.14 2.30
CA LYS A 24 -6.32 -1.91 1.27
C LYS A 24 -5.56 -0.98 0.35
N VAL A 25 -4.42 -1.46 -0.14
CA VAL A 25 -3.55 -0.73 -1.07
C VAL A 25 -3.32 -1.57 -2.30
N GLU A 26 -3.62 -0.99 -3.46
CA GLU A 26 -3.23 -1.52 -4.75
C GLU A 26 -2.10 -0.68 -5.34
N ILE A 27 -1.12 -1.35 -5.94
CA ILE A 27 -0.06 -0.70 -6.71
C ILE A 27 -0.43 -0.82 -8.20
N GLN A 28 -0.37 0.32 -8.88
CA GLN A 28 -0.68 0.47 -10.29
C GLN A 28 0.53 1.00 -11.05
N ASP A 29 0.56 0.79 -12.35
CA ASP A 29 1.49 1.48 -13.25
C ASP A 29 1.20 3.00 -13.33
N GLU A 30 2.01 3.71 -14.09
CA GLU A 30 1.85 5.16 -14.30
C GLU A 30 0.52 5.53 -14.97
N GLN A 31 -0.03 4.62 -15.77
CA GLN A 31 -1.32 4.79 -16.46
C GLN A 31 -2.52 4.47 -15.55
N GLY A 32 -2.27 3.89 -14.37
CA GLY A 32 -3.30 3.51 -13.40
C GLY A 32 -3.85 2.10 -13.58
N GLN A 33 -3.16 1.24 -14.34
CA GLN A 33 -3.52 -0.17 -14.45
C GLN A 33 -2.96 -0.97 -13.27
N PRO A 34 -3.76 -1.83 -12.61
CA PRO A 34 -3.29 -2.66 -11.50
C PRO A 34 -2.13 -3.57 -11.89
N LEU A 35 -1.07 -3.59 -11.07
CA LEU A 35 0.04 -4.52 -11.27
C LEU A 35 -0.33 -5.92 -10.75
N PRO A 36 -0.12 -6.99 -11.54
CA PRO A 36 -0.34 -8.36 -11.07
C PRO A 36 0.43 -8.68 -9.79
N GLY A 37 -0.23 -9.32 -8.82
CA GLY A 37 0.34 -9.63 -7.50
C GLY A 37 0.29 -8.48 -6.49
N PHE A 38 -0.06 -7.27 -6.93
CA PHE A 38 -0.23 -6.07 -6.09
C PHE A 38 -1.64 -5.45 -6.22
N THR A 39 -2.61 -6.25 -6.65
CA THR A 39 -4.00 -5.83 -6.84
C THR A 39 -4.74 -5.71 -5.50
N LEU A 40 -5.91 -5.05 -5.49
CA LEU A 40 -6.79 -5.03 -4.31
C LEU A 40 -7.23 -6.44 -3.85
N ALA A 41 -7.36 -7.39 -4.78
CA ALA A 41 -7.73 -8.77 -4.46
C ALA A 41 -6.57 -9.56 -3.84
N ASP A 42 -5.35 -9.08 -4.01
CA ASP A 42 -4.14 -9.68 -3.43
C ASP A 42 -3.72 -8.98 -2.14
N CYS A 43 -4.12 -7.72 -1.94
CA CYS A 43 -3.81 -6.96 -0.72
C CYS A 43 -4.49 -7.56 0.50
N ARG A 44 -3.71 -7.82 1.55
CA ARG A 44 -4.25 -8.11 2.88
C ARG A 44 -4.83 -6.84 3.46
N GLU A 45 -5.97 -6.95 4.13
CA GLU A 45 -6.63 -5.80 4.74
C GLU A 45 -5.89 -5.36 6.01
N GLN A 46 -5.67 -4.06 6.15
CA GLN A 46 -5.02 -3.46 7.32
C GLN A 46 -6.11 -2.94 8.26
N ILE A 47 -6.12 -3.45 9.49
CA ILE A 47 -7.08 -3.10 10.54
C ILE A 47 -6.28 -2.83 11.81
N GLY A 48 -6.60 -1.74 12.52
CA GLY A 48 -5.94 -1.39 13.79
C GLY A 48 -5.58 0.09 13.89
N ASN A 49 -4.71 0.41 14.84
CA ASN A 49 -4.13 1.74 15.06
C ASN A 49 -2.62 1.58 15.18
N GLU A 50 -1.90 1.96 14.13
CA GLU A 50 -0.51 1.58 13.93
C GLU A 50 0.28 2.75 13.37
N VAL A 51 1.51 2.91 13.86
CA VAL A 51 2.42 3.98 13.40
C VAL A 51 3.37 3.52 12.30
N ASP A 52 3.56 2.22 12.15
CA ASP A 52 4.52 1.60 11.22
C ASP A 52 4.08 0.17 10.86
N ARG A 53 3.00 0.06 10.07
CA ARG A 53 2.52 -1.24 9.58
C ARG A 53 2.92 -1.46 8.13
N VAL A 54 3.73 -2.49 7.91
CA VAL A 54 4.06 -2.98 6.57
C VAL A 54 2.82 -3.58 5.90
N VAL A 55 2.49 -3.06 4.72
CA VAL A 55 1.46 -3.59 3.85
C VAL A 55 1.98 -4.86 3.19
N SER A 56 1.11 -5.88 3.12
CA SER A 56 1.44 -7.12 2.43
C SER A 56 0.32 -7.56 1.50
N TRP A 57 0.73 -8.23 0.42
CA TRP A 57 -0.13 -8.91 -0.53
C TRP A 57 -0.01 -10.42 -0.34
N LYS A 58 -0.76 -11.22 -1.11
CA LYS A 58 -0.69 -12.70 -1.04
C LYS A 58 0.73 -13.23 -1.18
N GLN A 59 1.54 -12.58 -2.02
CA GLN A 59 2.93 -12.97 -2.30
C GLN A 59 3.96 -12.41 -1.31
N GLY A 60 3.54 -11.61 -0.32
CA GLY A 60 4.43 -10.97 0.66
C GLY A 60 4.42 -9.44 0.59
N SER A 61 5.44 -8.81 1.17
CA SER A 61 5.62 -7.35 1.25
C SER A 61 6.69 -6.80 0.31
N ASP A 62 7.45 -7.65 -0.40
CA ASP A 62 8.60 -7.22 -1.21
C ASP A 62 8.18 -6.40 -2.45
N LEU A 63 8.70 -5.19 -2.52
CA LEU A 63 8.53 -4.20 -3.59
C LEU A 63 9.84 -3.88 -4.30
N LYS A 64 10.94 -4.58 -3.99
CA LYS A 64 12.28 -4.26 -4.55
C LYS A 64 12.30 -4.24 -6.08
N SER A 65 11.49 -5.09 -6.73
CA SER A 65 11.36 -5.14 -8.19
C SER A 65 10.69 -3.91 -8.81
N LEU A 66 10.02 -3.10 -8.00
CA LEU A 66 9.33 -1.86 -8.37
C LEU A 66 10.13 -0.60 -8.00
N SER A 67 11.18 -0.72 -7.18
CA SER A 67 12.07 0.40 -6.82
C SER A 67 12.63 1.09 -8.08
N GLY A 68 12.63 2.42 -8.06
CA GLY A 68 13.06 3.25 -9.19
C GLY A 68 12.08 3.34 -10.37
N LYS A 69 10.93 2.65 -10.33
CA LYS A 69 9.89 2.75 -11.36
C LYS A 69 8.76 3.69 -10.92
N PRO A 70 8.15 4.44 -11.84
CA PRO A 70 6.96 5.24 -11.52
C PRO A 70 5.78 4.31 -11.25
N VAL A 71 5.15 4.48 -10.08
CA VAL A 71 3.95 3.74 -9.67
C VAL A 71 2.88 4.69 -9.15
N ARG A 72 1.65 4.20 -9.06
CA ARG A 72 0.55 4.87 -8.36
C ARG A 72 0.04 3.97 -7.25
N LEU A 73 -0.32 4.57 -6.13
CA LEU A 73 -1.00 3.87 -5.04
C LEU A 73 -2.49 4.18 -5.09
N LYS A 74 -3.32 3.14 -5.02
CA LYS A 74 -4.77 3.24 -4.88
C LYS A 74 -5.15 2.69 -3.51
N PHE A 75 -5.64 3.59 -2.66
CA PHE A 75 -6.15 3.24 -1.34
C PHE A 75 -7.66 3.01 -1.42
N VAL A 76 -8.12 1.89 -0.85
CA VAL A 76 -9.54 1.66 -0.54
C VAL A 76 -9.66 1.64 0.97
N MET A 77 -10.42 2.59 1.51
CA MET A 77 -10.54 2.83 2.93
C MET A 77 -12.00 2.76 3.35
N LYS A 78 -12.25 2.15 4.49
CA LYS A 78 -13.55 2.11 5.15
C LYS A 78 -13.34 2.44 6.61
N ASP A 79 -13.99 3.50 7.09
CA ASP A 79 -13.94 3.91 8.50
C ASP A 79 -12.51 3.91 9.07
N ALA A 80 -11.66 4.71 8.41
CA ALA A 80 -10.22 4.70 8.57
C ALA A 80 -9.64 6.09 8.30
N ASP A 81 -8.61 6.44 9.06
CA ASP A 81 -7.75 7.60 8.84
C ASP A 81 -6.35 7.13 8.45
N LEU A 82 -5.78 7.72 7.40
CA LEU A 82 -4.40 7.48 6.96
C LEU A 82 -3.58 8.75 7.19
N TYR A 83 -2.57 8.67 8.06
CA TYR A 83 -1.79 9.83 8.47
C TYR A 83 -0.48 9.96 7.69
N SER A 84 0.21 8.87 7.42
CA SER A 84 1.42 8.87 6.60
C SER A 84 1.67 7.53 5.90
N LEU A 85 2.55 7.57 4.91
CA LEU A 85 3.08 6.41 4.20
C LEU A 85 4.59 6.57 4.01
N GLN A 86 5.31 5.46 3.93
CA GLN A 86 6.75 5.45 3.68
C GLN A 86 7.15 4.20 2.91
N PHE A 87 8.03 4.36 1.92
CA PHE A 87 8.79 3.24 1.36
C PHE A 87 10.08 3.07 2.18
N GLN A 88 10.25 1.90 2.78
CA GLN A 88 11.39 1.55 3.63
C GLN A 88 12.45 0.77 2.83
N LYS A 89 13.74 0.92 3.18
CA LYS A 89 14.86 0.27 2.49
C LYS A 89 15.05 -1.17 2.94
#